data_AF-A0A090YVC7-F1
#
_entry.id   AF-A0A090YVC7-F1
#
_cell.length_a   1.000
_cell.length_b   1.000
_cell.length_c   1.000
_cell.angle_alpha   90.00
_cell.angle_beta   90.00
_cell.angle_gamma   90.00
#
_symmetry.space_group_name_H-M   'P 1'
#
loop_
_entity.id
_entity.type
_entity.pdbx_description
1 polymer ?
#
loop_
_entity_poly.entity_id
_entity_poly.type
_entity_poly.pdbx_seq_one_letter_code
_entity_poly.pdbx_strand_id
1 'polypeptide(L)'
;MKFSKKSTVDSSIIGKRVVTKVDNLRFYESPSWHDKDVAGTLDAGLGFTIDEKVTVNGSPQYKVHNSKGNTYYITASDAYVNVR
;
A
#
# COMPACT_ATOMS: atom_id res chain seq x y z
N MET A 1 22.31 11.98 -14.07
CA MET A 1 20.98 12.38 -13.55
C MET A 1 19.99 11.28 -13.96
N LYS A 2 19.66 10.34 -13.06
CA LYS A 2 18.67 9.29 -13.35
C LYS A 2 17.29 9.89 -13.11
N PHE A 3 16.51 9.99 -14.18
CA PHE A 3 15.12 10.40 -14.11
C PHE A 3 14.32 9.35 -13.34
N SER A 4 14.13 9.57 -12.05
CA SER A 4 13.06 8.90 -11.30
C SER A 4 11.75 9.45 -11.85
N LYS A 5 11.15 8.72 -12.79
CA LYS A 5 9.78 8.98 -13.25
C LYS A 5 8.92 8.89 -11.99
N LYS A 6 8.56 10.06 -11.44
CA LYS A 6 7.55 10.20 -10.40
C LYS A 6 6.28 9.73 -11.10
N SER A 7 6.00 8.44 -10.98
CA SER A 7 4.80 7.82 -11.52
C SER A 7 3.67 8.70 -11.05
N THR A 8 3.02 9.40 -11.97
CA THR A 8 1.77 10.09 -11.74
C THR A 8 0.90 9.01 -11.10
N VAL A 9 0.78 9.04 -9.78
CA VAL A 9 -0.21 8.23 -9.10
C VAL A 9 -1.50 8.67 -9.76
N ASP A 10 -2.13 7.77 -10.53
CA ASP A 10 -3.37 8.12 -11.21
C ASP A 10 -4.26 8.73 -10.14
N SER A 11 -4.56 10.02 -10.24
CA SER A 11 -5.35 10.73 -9.23
C SER A 11 -6.66 9.98 -8.93
N SER A 12 -7.10 9.17 -9.89
CA SER A 12 -8.17 8.18 -9.80
C SER A 12 -8.09 7.17 -8.64
N ILE A 13 -6.93 6.88 -8.06
CA ILE A 13 -6.81 5.91 -6.95
C ILE A 13 -6.78 6.54 -5.56
N ILE A 14 -6.49 7.84 -5.46
CA ILE A 14 -6.44 8.53 -4.16
C ILE A 14 -7.86 8.58 -3.57
N GLY A 15 -7.99 8.28 -2.29
CA GLY A 15 -9.27 8.20 -1.59
C GLY A 15 -10.06 6.91 -1.84
N LYS A 16 -9.64 6.06 -2.78
CA LYS A 16 -10.21 4.72 -2.96
C LYS A 16 -9.74 3.78 -1.86
N ARG A 17 -10.44 2.65 -1.72
CA ARG A 17 -10.10 1.62 -0.74
C ARG A 17 -9.30 0.52 -1.41
N VAL A 18 -8.08 0.29 -0.92
CA VAL A 18 -7.35 -0.95 -1.23
C VAL A 18 -7.87 -2.06 -0.32
N VAL A 19 -8.25 -3.18 -0.92
CA VAL A 19 -8.83 -4.34 -0.23
C VAL A 19 -7.96 -5.56 -0.50
N THR A 20 -7.61 -6.25 0.58
CA THR A 20 -6.83 -7.49 0.54
C THR A 20 -7.63 -8.65 -0.06
N LYS A 21 -6.99 -9.48 -0.89
CA LYS A 21 -7.58 -10.69 -1.51
C LYS A 21 -7.19 -11.99 -0.83
N VAL A 22 -6.18 -11.97 0.03
CA VAL A 22 -5.58 -13.16 0.68
C VAL A 22 -5.52 -12.96 2.19
N ASP A 23 -5.56 -14.04 2.96
CA ASP A 23 -5.40 -13.90 4.41
C ASP A 23 -3.95 -13.59 4.80
N ASN A 24 -3.77 -12.96 5.97
CA ASN A 24 -2.45 -12.64 6.54
C ASN A 24 -1.54 -11.76 5.65
N LEU A 25 -2.10 -10.87 4.82
CA LEU A 25 -1.31 -9.95 4.00
C LEU A 25 -0.63 -8.89 4.88
N ARG A 26 0.70 -8.81 4.82
CA ARG A 26 1.48 -7.86 5.62
C ARG A 26 1.27 -6.41 5.18
N PHE A 27 1.23 -5.52 6.17
CA PHE A 27 1.40 -4.09 6.00
C PHE A 27 2.51 -3.57 6.93
N TYR A 28 3.07 -2.41 6.59
CA TYR A 28 4.33 -1.92 7.13
C TYR A 28 4.16 -0.52 7.74
N GLU A 29 4.97 -0.22 8.76
CA GLU A 29 5.00 1.11 9.41
C GLU A 29 5.81 2.15 8.62
N SER A 30 6.72 1.68 7.76
CA SER A 30 7.58 2.50 6.90
C SER A 30 7.55 1.99 5.46
N PRO A 31 7.93 2.81 4.45
CA PRO A 31 8.01 2.37 3.06
C PRO A 31 9.19 1.38 2.89
N SER A 32 8.94 0.12 3.22
CA SER A 32 9.93 -0.94 3.36
C SER A 32 9.32 -2.30 3.02
N TRP A 33 10.19 -3.28 2.78
CA TRP A 33 9.83 -4.69 2.63
C TRP A 33 10.47 -5.59 3.70
N HIS A 34 11.19 -5.00 4.66
CA HIS A 34 11.89 -5.75 5.70
C HIS A 34 10.93 -6.22 6.80
N ASP A 35 11.19 -7.42 7.35
CA ASP A 35 10.39 -8.00 8.43
C ASP A 35 10.33 -7.11 9.68
N LYS A 36 11.41 -6.37 9.97
CA LYS A 36 11.47 -5.45 11.12
C LYS A 36 10.46 -4.30 11.05
N ASP A 37 9.99 -3.96 9.85
CA ASP A 37 9.09 -2.83 9.62
C ASP A 37 7.62 -3.29 9.46
N VAL A 38 7.33 -4.58 9.71
CA VAL A 38 5.97 -5.12 9.64
C VAL A 38 5.17 -4.59 10.82
N ALA A 39 4.10 -3.84 10.51
CA ALA A 39 3.19 -3.30 11.51
C ALA A 39 2.06 -4.28 11.86
N GLY A 40 1.75 -5.22 10.96
CA GLY A 40 0.73 -6.25 11.18
C GLY A 40 0.32 -6.95 9.89
N THR A 41 -0.80 -7.66 9.97
CA THR A 41 -1.42 -8.36 8.84
C THR A 41 -2.89 -7.99 8.66
N LEU A 42 -3.39 -8.12 7.44
CA LEU A 42 -4.79 -8.02 7.07
C LEU A 42 -5.28 -9.32 6.45
N ASP A 43 -6.49 -9.72 6.84
CA ASP A 43 -7.19 -10.81 6.19
C ASP A 43 -7.99 -10.36 4.96
N ALA A 44 -8.44 -11.31 4.17
CA ALA A 44 -9.18 -11.04 2.94
C ALA A 44 -10.45 -10.21 3.22
N GLY A 45 -10.72 -9.23 2.35
CA GLY A 45 -11.86 -8.31 2.48
C GLY A 45 -11.61 -7.10 3.39
N LEU A 46 -10.57 -7.11 4.21
CA LEU A 46 -10.11 -5.95 4.97
C LEU A 46 -9.24 -5.03 4.10
N GLY A 47 -9.03 -3.79 4.55
CA GLY A 47 -8.41 -2.78 3.69
C GLY A 47 -8.35 -1.39 4.29
N PHE A 48 -7.68 -0.50 3.56
CA PHE A 48 -7.36 0.87 3.95
C PHE A 48 -7.69 1.87 2.85
N THR A 49 -7.76 3.16 3.20
CA THR A 49 -7.89 4.25 2.23
C THR A 49 -6.52 4.59 1.65
N ILE A 50 -6.43 4.76 0.33
CA ILE A 50 -5.18 5.08 -0.37
C ILE A 50 -4.93 6.58 -0.33
N ASP A 51 -3.75 6.97 0.15
CA ASP A 51 -3.25 8.34 0.10
C ASP A 51 -2.36 8.58 -1.12
N GLU A 52 -1.50 7.62 -1.42
CA GLU A 52 -0.51 7.73 -2.49
C GLU A 52 -0.02 6.35 -2.92
N LYS A 53 0.52 6.23 -4.13
CA LYS A 53 1.31 5.08 -4.58
C LYS A 53 2.79 5.44 -4.66
N VAL A 54 3.62 4.73 -3.91
CA VAL A 54 5.07 4.95 -3.82
C VAL A 54 5.83 3.76 -4.41
N THR A 55 7.09 3.95 -4.81
CA THR A 55 7.96 2.85 -5.26
C THR A 55 9.06 2.62 -4.24
N VAL A 56 9.14 1.40 -3.72
CA VAL A 56 10.10 0.98 -2.68
C VAL A 56 10.95 -0.15 -3.24
N ASN A 57 12.26 0.08 -3.37
CA ASN A 57 13.21 -0.89 -3.94
C ASN A 57 12.77 -1.51 -5.28
N GLY A 58 12.12 -0.70 -6.14
CA GLY A 58 11.65 -1.15 -7.46
C GLY A 58 10.24 -1.74 -7.50
N SER A 59 9.61 -1.99 -6.34
CA SER A 59 8.25 -2.53 -6.24
C SER A 59 7.26 -1.50 -5.69
N PRO A 60 6.03 -1.42 -6.23
CA PRO A 60 5.08 -0.41 -5.80
C PRO A 60 4.37 -0.78 -4.49
N GLN A 61 4.15 0.23 -3.64
CA GLN A 61 3.30 0.17 -2.45
C GLN A 61 2.25 1.27 -2.49
N TYR A 62 1.16 1.08 -1.77
CA TYR A 62 0.25 2.16 -1.41
C TYR A 62 0.62 2.67 -0.02
N LYS A 63 0.79 3.99 0.09
CA LYS A 63 0.66 4.69 1.37
C LYS A 63 -0.82 4.79 1.67
N VAL A 64 -1.21 4.35 2.85
CA VAL A 64 -2.61 4.21 3.22
C VAL A 64 -2.86 4.69 4.63
N HIS A 65 -4.11 5.01 4.96
CA HIS A 65 -4.53 5.25 6.33
C HIS A 65 -5.74 4.43 6.74
N ASN A 66 -5.82 4.13 8.04
CA ASN A 66 -7.01 3.51 8.64
C ASN A 66 -8.00 4.57 9.16
N SER A 67 -9.15 4.13 9.64
CA SER A 67 -10.20 5.02 10.21
C SER A 67 -9.76 5.82 11.45
N LYS A 68 -8.61 5.49 12.05
CA LYS A 68 -8.00 6.22 13.17
C LYS A 68 -6.96 7.24 12.72
N GLY A 69 -6.70 7.38 11.41
CA GLY A 69 -5.71 8.30 10.85
C GLY A 69 -4.26 7.78 10.91
N ASN A 70 -4.04 6.53 11.32
CA ASN A 70 -2.69 5.95 11.32
C ASN A 70 -2.29 5.61 9.88
N THR A 71 -1.08 6.01 9.51
CA THR A 71 -0.50 5.73 8.19
C THR A 71 0.25 4.40 8.19
N TYR A 72 0.09 3.63 7.12
CA TYR A 72 0.80 2.39 6.85
C TYR A 72 1.16 2.27 5.37
N TYR A 73 1.88 1.21 5.03
CA TYR A 73 2.23 0.86 3.66
C TYR A 73 1.84 -0.58 3.36
N ILE A 74 1.24 -0.81 2.20
CA ILE A 74 0.80 -2.14 1.76
C ILE A 74 1.18 -2.35 0.29
N THR A 75 1.35 -3.60 -0.15
CA THR A 75 1.66 -3.90 -1.55
C THR A 75 0.61 -3.33 -2.51
N ALA A 76 1.07 -2.77 -3.62
CA ALA A 76 0.20 -2.34 -4.72
C ALA A 76 0.08 -3.40 -5.83
N SER A 77 0.56 -4.62 -5.57
CA SER A 77 0.45 -5.72 -6.51
C SER A 77 -0.99 -6.21 -6.61
N ASP A 78 -1.55 -6.15 -7.81
CA ASP A 78 -2.88 -6.67 -8.12
C ASP A 78 -2.99 -8.18 -7.87
N ALA A 79 -1.89 -8.91 -7.66
CA ALA A 79 -1.95 -10.31 -7.24
C ALA A 79 -2.54 -10.48 -5.81
N TYR A 80 -2.35 -9.51 -4.92
CA TYR A 80 -2.71 -9.61 -3.50
C TYR A 80 -3.80 -8.64 -3.06
N VAL A 81 -3.98 -7.54 -3.79
CA VAL A 81 -4.96 -6.49 -3.44
C VAL A 81 -5.83 -6.13 -4.64
N ASN A 82 -6.96 -5.47 -4.37
CA ASN A 82 -7.81 -4.84 -5.36
C ASN A 82 -8.15 -3.41 -4.90
N VAL A 83 -8.26 -2.46 -5.82
CA VAL A 83 -8.66 -1.08 -5.53
C VAL A 83 -10.14 -0.90 -5.89
N ARG A 84 -10.95 -0.42 -4.95
CA ARG A 84 -12.39 -0.17 -5.13
C ARG A 84 -12.74 1.28 -4.82
#